data_AF-A0A350P7T8-F1
#
_entry.id   AF-A0A350P7T8-F1
#
_cell.length_a   1.000
_cell.length_b   1.000
_cell.length_c   1.000
_cell.angle_alpha   90.00
_cell.angle_beta   90.00
_cell.angle_gamma   90.00
#
_symmetry.space_group_name_H-M   'P 1'
#
loop_
_entity.id
_entity.type
_entity.pdbx_description
1 polymer ?
#
loop_
_entity_poly.entity_id
_entity_poly.type
_entity_poly.pdbx_seq_one_letter_code
_entity_poly.pdbx_strand_id
1 'polypeptide(L)'
;MPDIGQRTVLAFDFGTKSIGVAVGQEVTGTASPLAALKARDGIPDWQQIAALYEEWQPHLVVVGLPLNMDGSEQEMTQRAKKFANRLH
;
A
#
# COMPACT_ATOMS: atom_id res chain seq x y z
N MET A 1 -19.15 -8.76 0.74
CA MET A 1 -17.85 -9.25 0.24
C MET A 1 -18.00 -9.44 -1.26
N PRO A 2 -17.02 -9.03 -2.08
CA PRO A 2 -17.09 -9.22 -3.53
C PRO A 2 -17.06 -10.72 -3.85
N ASP A 3 -17.55 -11.07 -5.04
CA ASP A 3 -17.42 -12.42 -5.55
C ASP A 3 -15.95 -12.82 -5.66
N ILE A 4 -15.68 -14.12 -5.55
CA ILE A 4 -14.33 -14.67 -5.69
C ILE A 4 -13.76 -14.26 -7.05
N GLY A 5 -12.56 -13.67 -7.06
CA GLY A 5 -11.91 -13.21 -8.28
C GLY A 5 -12.31 -11.80 -8.73
N GLN A 6 -13.06 -11.05 -7.92
CA GLN A 6 -13.51 -9.68 -8.25
C GLN A 6 -13.00 -8.61 -7.28
N ARG A 7 -11.93 -8.88 -6.53
CA ARG A 7 -11.37 -7.88 -5.60
C ARG A 7 -10.52 -6.86 -6.35
N THR A 8 -10.82 -5.58 -6.10
CA THR A 8 -9.86 -4.47 -6.24
C THR A 8 -8.94 -4.41 -5.03
N VAL A 9 -7.63 -4.23 -5.26
CA VAL A 9 -6.60 -4.18 -4.23
C VAL A 9 -5.77 -2.92 -4.40
N LEU A 10 -5.55 -2.16 -3.34
CA LEU A 10 -4.50 -1.13 -3.31
C LEU A 10 -3.24 -1.72 -2.68
N ALA A 11 -2.10 -1.46 -3.30
CA ALA A 11 -0.79 -1.85 -2.79
C ALA A 11 0.06 -0.61 -2.52
N PHE A 12 0.75 -0.60 -1.38
CA PHE A 12 1.67 0.46 -0.97
C PHE A 12 3.08 -0.09 -0.77
N ASP A 13 4.06 0.56 -1.39
CA ASP A 13 5.48 0.34 -1.11
C ASP A 13 6.00 1.43 -0.21
N PHE A 14 6.24 1.10 1.07
CA PHE A 14 6.57 2.08 2.09
C PHE A 14 7.99 2.63 1.95
N GLY A 15 8.11 3.96 1.88
CA GLY A 15 9.38 4.66 1.97
C GLY A 15 9.27 5.94 2.79
N THR A 16 10.39 6.38 3.35
CA THR A 16 10.41 7.53 4.27
C THR A 16 10.26 8.88 3.59
N LYS A 17 10.51 8.94 2.27
CA LYS A 17 10.41 10.14 1.43
C LYS A 17 9.31 10.04 0.37
N SER A 18 9.02 8.82 -0.08
CA SER A 18 8.05 8.53 -1.14
C SER A 18 7.46 7.16 -0.84
N ILE A 19 6.15 7.02 -0.98
CA ILE A 19 5.43 5.75 -0.85
C ILE A 19 4.88 5.43 -2.24
N GLY A 20 5.33 4.32 -2.82
CA GLY A 20 4.79 3.84 -4.09
C GLY A 20 3.35 3.37 -3.92
N VAL A 21 2.51 3.58 -4.92
CA VAL A 21 1.11 3.13 -4.91
C VAL A 21 0.83 2.38 -6.20
N ALA A 22 0.09 1.29 -6.11
CA ALA A 22 -0.45 0.58 -7.25
C ALA A 22 -1.88 0.11 -6.97
N VAL A 23 -2.68 -0.05 -8.02
CA VAL A 23 -3.99 -0.69 -7.96
C VAL A 23 -3.96 -1.98 -8.77
N GLY A 24 -4.55 -3.04 -8.24
CA GLY A 24 -4.70 -4.33 -8.91
C GLY A 24 -6.14 -4.81 -8.88
N GLN A 25 -6.51 -5.62 -9.87
CA GLN A 25 -7.83 -6.24 -9.94
C GLN A 25 -7.69 -7.72 -10.26
N GLU A 26 -8.40 -8.56 -9.49
CA GLU A 26 -8.40 -10.00 -9.71
C GLU A 26 -9.06 -10.42 -11.03
N VAL A 27 -10.03 -9.64 -11.51
CA VAL A 27 -10.78 -9.95 -12.75
C VAL A 27 -9.84 -10.05 -13.95
N THR A 28 -8.91 -9.12 -14.07
CA THR A 28 -7.92 -9.10 -15.15
C THR A 28 -6.60 -9.77 -14.75
N GLY A 29 -6.35 -9.95 -13.45
CA GLY A 29 -5.09 -10.44 -12.92
C GLY A 29 -3.94 -9.45 -13.13
N THR A 30 -4.23 -8.16 -13.32
CA THR A 30 -3.22 -7.13 -13.61
C THR A 30 -3.15 -6.08 -12.50
N ALA A 31 -2.01 -5.39 -12.43
CA ALA A 31 -1.82 -4.20 -11.62
C ALA A 31 -1.28 -3.04 -12.46
N SER A 32 -1.54 -1.81 -12.01
CA SER A 32 -1.05 -0.59 -12.65
C SER A 32 -0.53 0.39 -11.58
N PRO A 33 0.56 1.11 -11.86
CA PRO A 33 1.08 2.09 -10.92
C PRO A 33 0.15 3.30 -10.84
N LEU A 34 0.02 3.86 -9.65
CA LEU A 34 -0.60 5.16 -9.41
C LEU A 34 0.49 6.17 -9.03
N ALA A 35 0.10 7.44 -8.87
CA ALA A 35 1.01 8.47 -8.39
C ALA A 35 1.55 8.09 -7.00
N ALA A 36 2.87 8.15 -6.84
CA ALA A 36 3.49 7.93 -5.54
C ALA A 36 3.16 9.09 -4.58
N LEU A 37 2.96 8.77 -3.31
CA LEU A 37 2.70 9.75 -2.27
C LEU A 37 4.01 10.26 -1.71
N LYS A 38 4.20 11.58 -1.69
CA LYS A 38 5.32 12.16 -0.94
C LYS A 38 5.13 11.89 0.54
N ALA A 39 6.20 11.49 1.21
CA ALA A 39 6.24 11.27 2.65
C ALA A 39 7.32 12.13 3.29
N ARG A 40 7.09 12.55 4.53
CA ARG A 40 8.11 13.15 5.38
C ARG A 40 8.31 12.25 6.58
N ASP A 41 9.49 11.64 6.66
CA ASP A 41 9.83 10.65 7.69
C ASP A 41 8.83 9.48 7.73
N GLY A 42 8.35 9.05 6.56
CA GLY A 42 7.38 7.96 6.41
C GLY A 42 5.95 8.36 6.77
N ILE A 43 5.67 9.66 6.92
CA ILE A 43 4.32 10.19 7.12
C ILE A 43 3.86 10.79 5.80
N PRO A 44 2.92 10.15 5.07
CA PRO A 44 2.30 10.74 3.89
C PRO A 44 1.21 11.73 4.30
N ASP A 45 0.67 12.42 3.30
CA ASP A 45 -0.59 13.12 3.42
C ASP A 45 -1.75 12.10 3.42
N TRP A 46 -2.43 11.98 4.56
CA TRP A 46 -3.55 11.04 4.74
C TRP A 46 -4.77 11.39 3.90
N GLN A 47 -4.95 12.66 3.48
CA GLN A 47 -6.06 13.03 2.61
C GLN A 47 -5.92 12.40 1.22
N GLN A 48 -4.70 12.26 0.71
CA GLN A 48 -4.44 11.59 -0.57
C GLN A 48 -4.75 10.09 -0.48
N ILE A 49 -4.45 9.45 0.66
CA ILE A 49 -4.83 8.04 0.88
C ILE A 49 -6.35 7.89 0.95
N ALA A 50 -7.03 8.79 1.67
CA ALA A 50 -8.49 8.78 1.75
C ALA A 50 -9.13 8.96 0.36
N ALA A 51 -8.61 9.86 -0.47
CA ALA A 51 -9.06 10.04 -1.84
C ALA A 51 -8.87 8.78 -2.69
N LEU A 52 -7.73 8.08 -2.55
CA LEU A 52 -7.50 6.79 -3.22
C LEU A 52 -8.50 5.72 -2.76
N TYR A 53 -8.87 5.70 -1.48
CA TYR A 53 -9.86 4.75 -0.97
C TYR A 53 -11.25 5.06 -1.50
N GLU A 54 -11.61 6.34 -1.55
CA GLU A 54 -12.88 6.79 -2.11
C GLU A 54 -12.98 6.47 -3.59
N GLU A 55 -11.93 6.73 -4.37
CA GLU A 55 -11.88 6.48 -5.80
C GLU A 55 -11.91 4.99 -6.15
N TRP A 56 -11.04 4.20 -5.52
CA TRP A 56 -10.83 2.80 -5.92
C TRP A 56 -11.66 1.78 -5.16
N GLN A 57 -12.27 2.17 -4.03
CA GLN A 57 -13.06 1.30 -3.16
C GLN A 57 -12.38 -0.07 -2.96
N PRO A 58 -11.11 -0.11 -2.49
CA PRO A 58 -10.35 -1.35 -2.41
C PRO A 58 -10.99 -2.32 -1.42
N HIS A 59 -11.05 -3.58 -1.81
CA HIS A 59 -11.51 -4.66 -0.93
C HIS A 59 -10.40 -5.17 -0.02
N LEU A 60 -9.14 -4.99 -0.44
CA LEU A 60 -7.95 -5.31 0.31
C LEU A 60 -6.90 -4.23 0.12
N VAL A 61 -6.06 -4.09 1.14
CA VAL A 61 -4.87 -3.25 1.08
C VAL A 61 -3.66 -4.09 1.42
N VAL A 62 -2.61 -3.97 0.61
CA VAL A 62 -1.35 -4.70 0.78
C VAL A 62 -0.23 -3.68 1.01
N VAL A 63 0.64 -3.95 1.96
CA VAL A 63 1.83 -3.12 2.21
C VAL A 63 3.06 -4.00 2.08
N GLY A 64 4.05 -3.55 1.30
CA GLY A 64 5.33 -4.22 1.18
C GLY A 64 6.03 -4.34 2.53
N LEU A 65 6.55 -5.53 2.85
CA LEU A 65 7.31 -5.78 4.07
C LEU A 65 8.80 -5.91 3.73
N PRO A 66 9.60 -4.84 3.86
CA PRO A 66 11.01 -4.90 3.52
C PRO A 66 11.77 -5.72 4.56
N LEU A 67 12.54 -6.70 4.13
CA LEU A 67 13.37 -7.57 4.97
C LEU A 67 14.82 -7.51 4.51
N ASN A 68 15.75 -7.97 5.35
CA ASN A 68 17.12 -8.23 4.94
C ASN A 68 17.17 -9.43 3.97
N MET A 69 18.30 -9.63 3.29
CA MET A 69 18.45 -10.74 2.32
C MET A 69 18.31 -12.13 2.95
N ASP A 70 18.60 -12.26 4.25
CA ASP A 70 18.41 -13.49 5.02
C ASP A 70 16.99 -13.66 5.58
N GLY A 71 16.08 -12.73 5.25
CA GLY A 71 14.70 -12.72 5.73
C GLY A 71 14.50 -12.11 7.12
N SER A 72 15.56 -11.68 7.81
CA SER A 72 15.44 -11.02 9.11
C SER A 72 14.81 -9.62 9.00
N GLU A 73 14.16 -9.17 10.07
CA GLU A 73 13.58 -7.83 10.14
C GLU A 73 14.65 -6.76 10.35
N GLN A 74 14.35 -5.55 9.88
CA GLN A 74 15.17 -4.34 10.01
C GLN A 74 14.31 -3.17 10.49
N GLU A 75 14.91 -2.01 10.75
CA GLU A 75 14.18 -0.82 11.22
C GLU A 75 13.03 -0.44 10.26
N MET A 76 13.28 -0.50 8.94
CA MET A 76 12.28 -0.20 7.93
C MET A 76 11.08 -1.16 7.99
N THR A 77 11.30 -2.43 8.36
CA THR A 77 10.23 -3.41 8.56
C THR A 77 9.24 -2.93 9.62
N GLN A 78 9.75 -2.45 10.76
CA GLN A 78 8.89 -1.95 11.84
C GLN A 78 8.14 -0.69 11.43
N ARG A 79 8.76 0.18 10.64
CA ARG A 79 8.13 1.41 10.13
C ARG A 79 7.03 1.08 9.12
N ALA A 80 7.26 0.14 8.21
CA ALA A 80 6.25 -0.34 7.26
C ALA A 80 5.05 -0.98 7.99
N LYS A 81 5.29 -1.83 9.00
CA LYS A 81 4.22 -2.38 9.85
C LYS A 81 3.40 -1.29 10.55
N LYS A 82 4.05 -0.27 11.10
CA LYS A 82 3.36 0.89 11.73
C LYS A 82 2.53 1.67 10.72
N PHE A 83 3.03 1.88 9.51
CA PHE A 83 2.26 2.50 8.43
C PHE A 83 1.04 1.66 8.07
N ALA A 84 1.20 0.34 7.87
CA ALA A 84 0.10 -0.57 7.59
C ALA A 84 -0.98 -0.54 8.68
N ASN A 85 -0.60 -0.53 9.96
CA ASN A 85 -1.54 -0.45 11.08
C ASN A 85 -2.28 0.90 11.18
N ARG A 86 -1.83 1.94 10.48
CA ARG A 86 -2.50 3.25 10.44
C ARG A 86 -3.46 3.38 9.26
N LEU A 87 -3.43 2.46 8.30
CA LEU A 87 -4.40 2.40 7.21
C LEU A 87 -5.73 1.88 7.80
N HIS A 88 -6.76 2.73 7.79
CA HIS A 88 -8.12 2.42 8.25
C HIS A 88 -9.14 2.97 7.28
#